data_AF-A0A7W7G8T0-F1
#
_entry.id   AF-A0A7W7G8T0-F1
#
_cell.length_a   1.000
_cell.length_b   1.000
_cell.length_c   1.000
_cell.angle_alpha   90.00
_cell.angle_beta   90.00
_cell.angle_gamma   90.00
#
_symmetry.space_group_name_H-M   'P 1'
#
loop_
_entity.id
_entity.type
_entity.pdbx_description
1 polymer ?
#
loop_
_entity_poly.entity_id
_entity_poly.type
_entity_poly.pdbx_seq_one_letter_code
_entity_poly.pdbx_strand_id
1 'polypeptide(L)'
;MTASTLVLSPAARPPALPRLSVLVRHAVPRVLEGMILPVAIFYVGFLVAGERGGVGMAVAWVYGGAVLRLVRRQPVPGTVLLAMLAVTVRAVLTLVTGDLLIFFLQPTLGVYAASLAFLGTAAAPRPLIQRVTTDLVPLPEHLTHHPRMRRFFVHLSLLWGTVQFANGSLSLWLLLSESIETYLIVRTAAVAVLMVLAALASLLAFRRVLRLLHR
;
A
#
# COMPACT_ATOMS: atom_id res chain seq x y z
N MET A 1 9.22 -61.00 -1.90
CA MET A 1 8.44 -60.23 -2.88
C MET A 1 7.05 -59.97 -2.30
N THR A 2 6.81 -58.77 -1.77
CA THR A 2 5.46 -58.28 -1.42
C THR A 2 5.45 -56.77 -1.62
N ALA A 3 4.54 -56.32 -2.49
CA ALA A 3 4.52 -55.01 -3.09
C ALA A 3 4.08 -53.91 -2.11
N SER A 4 4.90 -52.87 -2.01
CA SER A 4 4.55 -51.62 -1.33
C SER A 4 3.41 -50.91 -2.07
N THR A 5 2.26 -50.81 -1.43
CA THR A 5 1.10 -50.07 -1.91
C THR A 5 1.40 -48.58 -1.80
N LEU A 6 1.71 -47.94 -2.92
CA LEU A 6 1.93 -46.51 -3.05
C LEU A 6 0.56 -45.83 -2.93
N VAL A 7 0.22 -45.36 -1.73
CA VAL A 7 -0.96 -44.52 -1.49
C VAL A 7 -0.74 -43.22 -2.27
N LEU A 8 -1.42 -43.10 -3.42
CA LEU A 8 -1.52 -41.86 -4.18
C LEU A 8 -2.16 -40.80 -3.27
N SER A 9 -1.35 -39.84 -2.84
CA SER A 9 -1.83 -38.63 -2.16
C SER A 9 -2.92 -38.00 -3.03
N PRO A 10 -4.12 -37.68 -2.49
CA PRO A 10 -5.20 -37.14 -3.29
C PRO A 10 -4.73 -35.84 -3.94
N ALA A 11 -4.84 -35.75 -5.27
CA ALA A 11 -4.46 -34.59 -6.06
C ALA A 11 -4.92 -33.32 -5.35
N ALA A 12 -3.96 -32.48 -4.96
CA ALA A 12 -4.23 -31.22 -4.28
C ALA A 12 -5.23 -30.43 -5.13
N ARG A 13 -6.46 -30.28 -4.63
CA ARG A 13 -7.48 -29.47 -5.31
C ARG A 13 -6.86 -28.09 -5.53
N PRO A 14 -6.92 -27.53 -6.75
CA PRO A 14 -6.38 -26.19 -6.98
C PRO A 14 -7.06 -25.24 -5.98
N PRO A 15 -6.29 -24.37 -5.30
CA PRO A 15 -6.84 -23.47 -4.31
C PRO A 15 -7.97 -22.65 -4.95
N ALA A 16 -9.19 -22.84 -4.44
CA ALA A 16 -10.34 -22.05 -4.87
C ALA A 16 -10.07 -20.60 -4.49
N LEU A 17 -9.81 -19.74 -5.47
CA LEU A 17 -9.58 -18.32 -5.23
C LEU A 17 -10.77 -17.78 -4.42
N PRO A 18 -10.56 -17.26 -3.19
CA PRO A 18 -11.64 -16.73 -2.38
C PRO A 18 -12.38 -15.66 -3.17
N ARG A 19 -13.71 -15.62 -3.03
CA ARG A 19 -14.55 -14.65 -3.73
C ARG A 19 -13.97 -13.26 -3.50
N LEU A 20 -13.57 -12.58 -4.58
CA LEU A 20 -12.92 -11.25 -4.54
C LEU A 20 -13.71 -10.24 -3.67
N SER A 21 -15.04 -10.37 -3.61
CA SER A 21 -15.89 -9.55 -2.75
C SER A 21 -15.60 -9.71 -1.25
N VAL A 22 -15.29 -10.93 -0.81
CA VAL A 22 -14.96 -11.23 0.59
C VAL A 22 -13.61 -10.62 0.94
N LEU A 23 -12.62 -10.72 0.04
CA LEU A 23 -11.31 -10.12 0.23
C LEU A 23 -11.41 -8.59 0.36
N VAL A 24 -12.17 -7.95 -0.54
CA VAL A 24 -12.40 -6.50 -0.52
C VAL A 24 -13.11 -6.05 0.75
N ARG A 25 -14.18 -6.74 1.16
CA ARG A 25 -14.95 -6.39 2.36
C ARG A 25 -14.12 -6.41 3.64
N HIS A 26 -13.12 -7.28 3.73
CA HIS A 26 -12.22 -7.36 4.88
C HIS A 26 -11.04 -6.38 4.78
N ALA A 27 -10.54 -6.12 3.58
CA ALA A 27 -9.41 -5.23 3.37
C ALA A 27 -9.78 -3.75 3.54
N VAL A 28 -10.95 -3.33 3.05
CA VAL A 28 -11.35 -1.92 3.02
C VAL A 28 -11.36 -1.26 4.41
N PRO A 29 -12.02 -1.80 5.45
CA PRO A 29 -12.04 -1.16 6.76
C PRO A 29 -10.65 -0.96 7.34
N ARG A 30 -9.79 -1.97 7.22
CA ARG A 30 -8.43 -1.94 7.77
C ARG A 30 -7.50 -1.00 7.02
N VAL A 31 -7.68 -0.87 5.70
CA VAL A 31 -6.97 0.12 4.89
C VAL A 31 -7.44 1.54 5.23
N LEU A 32 -8.74 1.74 5.38
CA LEU A 32 -9.30 3.04 5.78
C LEU A 32 -8.82 3.45 7.17
N GLU A 33 -8.84 2.54 8.15
CA GLU A 33 -8.26 2.78 9.48
C GLU A 33 -6.77 3.16 9.37
N GLY A 34 -6.00 2.40 8.60
CA GLY A 34 -4.57 2.66 8.40
C GLY A 34 -4.26 4.00 7.68
N MET A 35 -5.21 4.52 6.90
CA MET A 35 -5.04 5.77 6.14
C MET A 35 -5.56 6.98 6.91
N ILE A 36 -6.73 6.87 7.54
CA ILE A 36 -7.43 7.99 8.18
C ILE A 36 -6.91 8.23 9.59
N LEU A 37 -6.71 7.17 10.37
CA LEU A 37 -6.41 7.29 11.80
C LEU A 37 -5.09 8.03 12.08
N PRO A 38 -3.98 7.76 11.34
CA PRO A 38 -2.74 8.52 11.53
C PRO A 38 -2.88 10.01 11.20
N VAL A 39 -3.67 10.35 10.17
CA VAL A 39 -3.93 11.74 9.78
C VAL A 39 -4.76 12.45 10.83
N ALA A 40 -5.82 11.80 11.33
CA ALA A 40 -6.67 12.35 12.36
C ALA A 40 -5.90 12.60 13.67
N ILE A 41 -5.04 11.66 14.07
CA ILE A 41 -4.24 11.80 15.30
C ILE A 41 -3.21 12.92 15.17
N PHE A 42 -2.53 13.03 14.02
CA PHE A 42 -1.66 14.17 13.74
C PHE A 42 -2.46 15.48 13.82
N TYR A 43 -3.62 15.55 13.16
CA TYR A 43 -4.42 16.77 13.08
C TYR A 43 -4.94 17.21 14.45
N VAL A 44 -5.38 16.28 15.30
CA VAL A 44 -5.76 16.58 16.69
C VAL A 44 -4.58 17.14 17.47
N GLY A 45 -3.39 16.53 17.37
CA GLY A 45 -2.18 17.07 17.99
C GLY A 45 -1.83 18.46 17.48
N PHE A 46 -2.02 18.68 16.18
CA PHE A 46 -1.77 19.97 15.51
C PHE A 46 -2.71 21.07 16.01
N LEU A 47 -4.00 20.78 16.16
CA LEU A 47 -4.98 21.74 16.68
C LEU A 47 -4.71 22.12 18.15
N VAL A 48 -4.22 21.19 18.97
CA VAL A 48 -4.03 21.41 20.42
C VAL A 48 -2.71 22.12 20.73
N ALA A 49 -1.63 21.77 20.04
CA ALA A 49 -0.27 22.20 20.39
C ALA A 49 0.59 22.59 19.17
N GLY A 50 -0.06 22.93 18.06
CA GLY A 50 0.60 23.34 16.82
C GLY A 50 1.45 22.24 16.19
N GLU A 51 2.43 22.62 15.39
CA GLU A 51 3.27 21.69 14.61
C GLU A 51 3.95 20.62 15.47
N ARG A 52 4.52 21.02 16.61
CA ARG A 52 5.18 20.11 17.56
C ARG A 52 4.20 19.11 18.17
N GLY A 53 2.98 19.56 18.47
CA GLY A 53 1.90 18.70 18.94
C GLY A 53 1.51 17.64 17.92
N GLY A 54 1.35 18.05 16.65
CA GLY A 54 1.02 17.13 15.56
C GLY A 54 2.11 16.08 15.33
N VAL A 55 3.37 16.51 15.24
CA VAL A 55 4.53 15.61 15.08
C VAL A 55 4.64 14.66 16.29
N GLY A 56 4.51 15.19 17.51
CA GLY A 56 4.53 14.41 18.74
C GLY A 56 3.46 13.34 18.79
N MET A 57 2.21 13.68 18.41
CA MET A 57 1.10 12.73 18.35
C MET A 57 1.30 11.66 17.26
N ALA A 58 1.84 12.03 16.10
CA ALA A 58 2.16 11.05 15.06
C ALA A 58 3.23 10.05 15.50
N VAL A 59 4.28 10.53 16.19
CA VAL A 59 5.32 9.66 16.76
C VAL A 59 4.73 8.77 17.85
N ALA A 60 3.97 9.36 18.79
CA ALA A 60 3.32 8.63 19.88
C ALA A 60 2.38 7.54 19.37
N TRP A 61 1.65 7.78 18.28
CA TRP A 61 0.79 6.78 17.66
C TRP A 61 1.57 5.56 17.15
N VAL A 62 2.64 5.79 16.39
CA VAL A 62 3.43 4.69 15.81
C VAL A 62 4.17 3.91 16.90
N TYR A 63 4.82 4.61 17.83
CA TYR A 63 5.52 3.97 18.95
C TYR A 63 4.55 3.30 19.93
N GLY A 64 3.41 3.92 20.22
CA GLY A 64 2.34 3.33 21.04
C GLY A 64 1.82 2.03 20.44
N GLY A 65 1.60 1.99 19.12
CA GLY A 65 1.24 0.76 18.42
C GLY A 65 2.30 -0.35 18.54
N ALA A 66 3.59 -0.01 18.58
CA ALA A 66 4.67 -0.97 18.80
C ALA A 66 4.71 -1.45 20.26
N VAL A 67 4.62 -0.52 21.22
CA VAL A 67 4.59 -0.82 22.66
C VAL A 67 3.40 -1.71 23.01
N LEU A 68 2.20 -1.43 22.49
CA LEU A 68 1.02 -2.25 22.72
C LEU A 68 1.20 -3.70 22.22
N ARG A 69 1.92 -3.90 21.12
CA ARG A 69 2.26 -5.25 20.63
C ARG A 69 3.24 -5.94 21.56
N LEU A 70 4.28 -5.24 22.02
CA LEU A 70 5.25 -5.75 22.98
C LEU A 70 4.59 -6.15 24.30
N VAL A 71 3.72 -5.29 24.86
CA VAL A 71 2.95 -5.57 26.09
C VAL A 71 2.03 -6.79 25.90
N ARG A 72 1.42 -6.93 24.73
CA ARG A 72 0.58 -8.09 24.38
C ARG A 72 1.39 -9.34 23.98
N ARG A 73 2.72 -9.32 24.11
CA ARG A 73 3.64 -10.39 23.71
C ARG A 73 3.48 -10.84 22.26
N GLN A 74 3.12 -9.90 21.38
CA GLN A 74 3.00 -10.13 19.95
C GLN A 74 4.31 -9.73 19.26
N PRO A 75 4.76 -10.48 18.23
CA PRO A 75 5.94 -10.10 17.48
C PRO A 75 5.70 -8.75 16.80
N VAL A 76 6.70 -7.87 16.84
CA VAL A 76 6.67 -6.60 16.12
C VAL A 76 7.08 -6.88 14.67
N PRO A 77 6.17 -6.71 13.69
CA PRO A 77 6.51 -6.93 12.29
C PRO A 77 7.60 -5.97 11.83
N GLY A 78 8.50 -6.41 10.94
CA GLY A 78 9.54 -5.55 10.38
C GLY A 78 9.00 -4.28 9.71
N THR A 79 7.77 -4.33 9.16
CA THR A 79 7.07 -3.16 8.62
C THR A 79 6.76 -2.09 9.67
N VAL A 80 6.50 -2.48 10.92
CA VAL A 80 6.32 -1.55 12.04
C VAL A 80 7.65 -0.91 12.42
N LEU A 81 8.75 -1.69 12.44
CA LEU A 81 10.09 -1.15 12.69
C LEU A 81 10.50 -0.13 11.62
N LEU A 82 10.22 -0.43 10.34
CA LEU A 82 10.44 0.51 9.25
C LEU A 82 9.58 1.77 9.39
N ALA A 83 8.31 1.64 9.79
CA ALA A 83 7.45 2.78 10.05
C ALA A 83 7.95 3.64 11.22
N MET A 84 8.44 3.02 12.30
CA MET A 84 9.07 3.71 13.43
C MET A 84 10.31 4.48 13.00
N LEU A 85 11.21 3.84 12.24
CA LEU A 85 12.41 4.50 11.73
C LEU A 85 12.03 5.69 10.84
N ALA A 86 11.11 5.49 9.89
CA ALA A 86 10.67 6.52 8.96
C ALA A 86 10.02 7.70 9.68
N VAL A 87 9.13 7.47 10.66
CA VAL A 87 8.50 8.57 11.41
C VAL A 87 9.51 9.30 12.29
N THR A 88 10.49 8.60 12.85
CA THR A 88 11.52 9.21 13.70
C THR A 88 12.46 10.10 12.89
N VAL A 89 12.93 9.64 11.74
CA VAL A 89 13.75 10.47 10.83
C VAL A 89 12.97 11.72 10.44
N ARG A 90 11.70 11.58 10.06
CA ARG A 90 10.83 12.72 9.72
C ARG A 90 10.67 13.68 10.89
N ALA A 91 10.35 13.17 12.06
CA ALA A 91 10.12 13.98 13.25
C ALA A 91 11.40 14.72 13.68
N VAL A 92 12.55 14.05 13.72
CA VAL A 92 13.83 14.67 14.08
C VAL A 92 14.16 15.78 13.10
N LEU A 93 14.07 15.54 11.79
CA LEU A 93 14.36 16.56 10.80
C LEU A 93 13.43 17.77 10.94
N THR A 94 12.13 17.54 11.11
CA THR A 94 11.15 18.63 11.31
C THR A 94 11.37 19.39 12.61
N LEU A 95 11.73 18.72 13.71
CA LEU A 95 11.99 19.40 14.98
C LEU A 95 13.29 20.21 14.96
N VAL A 96 14.29 19.75 14.20
CA VAL A 96 15.57 20.46 14.01
C VAL A 96 15.39 21.67 13.09
N THR A 97 14.66 21.54 11.99
CA THR A 97 14.47 22.65 11.04
C THR A 97 13.35 23.61 11.44
N GLY A 98 12.40 23.16 12.26
CA GLY A 98 11.19 23.91 12.57
C GLY A 98 10.23 24.04 11.39
N ASP A 99 10.37 23.19 10.36
CA ASP A 99 9.58 23.25 9.14
C ASP A 99 8.77 21.97 8.93
N LEU A 100 7.45 22.09 9.04
CA LEU A 100 6.51 21.00 8.88
C LEU A 100 6.41 20.49 7.43
N LEU A 101 6.83 21.29 6.44
CA LEU A 101 6.96 20.85 5.05
C LEU A 101 7.87 19.63 4.95
N ILE A 102 8.99 19.61 5.67
CA ILE A 102 9.95 18.50 5.67
C ILE A 102 9.31 17.21 6.20
N PHE A 103 8.37 17.32 7.13
CA PHE A 103 7.63 16.17 7.66
C PHE A 103 6.82 15.50 6.55
N PHE A 104 6.13 16.28 5.72
CA PHE A 104 5.20 15.77 4.70
C PHE A 104 5.82 15.56 3.31
N LEU A 105 6.97 16.18 3.05
CA LEU A 105 7.70 16.01 1.80
C LEU A 105 8.26 14.59 1.65
N GLN A 106 8.82 14.02 2.72
CA GLN A 106 9.48 12.72 2.67
C GLN A 106 8.55 11.57 2.21
N PRO A 107 7.32 11.41 2.75
CA PRO A 107 6.35 10.45 2.19
C PRO A 107 6.02 10.70 0.72
N THR A 108 5.94 11.97 0.31
CA THR A 108 5.63 12.34 -1.08
C THR A 108 6.74 11.91 -2.03
N LEU A 109 8.00 12.06 -1.63
CA LEU A 109 9.15 11.51 -2.36
C LEU A 109 9.11 9.99 -2.43
N GLY A 110 8.71 9.31 -1.35
CA GLY A 110 8.50 7.86 -1.35
C GLY A 110 7.44 7.39 -2.35
N VAL A 111 6.34 8.14 -2.48
CA VAL A 111 5.30 7.89 -3.49
C VAL A 111 5.85 8.03 -4.91
N TYR A 112 6.66 9.06 -5.17
CA TYR A 112 7.33 9.21 -6.46
C TYR A 112 8.30 8.07 -6.75
N ALA A 113 9.16 7.71 -5.80
CA ALA A 113 10.07 6.59 -5.96
C ALA A 113 9.33 5.29 -6.31
N ALA A 114 8.23 4.99 -5.59
CA ALA A 114 7.38 3.85 -5.88
C ALA A 114 6.71 3.94 -7.27
N SER A 115 6.21 5.12 -7.66
CA SER A 115 5.61 5.33 -8.98
C SER A 115 6.62 5.09 -10.11
N LEU A 116 7.83 5.63 -9.98
CA LEU A 116 8.89 5.49 -10.97
C LEU A 116 9.38 4.04 -11.03
N ALA A 117 9.42 3.33 -9.90
CA ALA A 117 9.73 1.91 -9.88
C ALA A 117 8.65 1.09 -10.63
N PHE A 118 7.36 1.38 -10.46
CA PHE A 118 6.30 0.71 -11.21
C PHE A 118 6.32 1.05 -12.70
N LEU A 119 6.54 2.32 -13.07
CA LEU A 119 6.62 2.73 -14.48
C LEU A 119 7.87 2.16 -15.15
N GLY A 120 9.03 2.30 -14.52
CA GLY A 120 10.32 1.85 -15.05
C GLY A 120 10.42 0.33 -15.19
N THR A 121 9.75 -0.44 -14.34
CA THR A 121 9.72 -1.90 -14.46
C THR A 121 8.57 -2.42 -15.33
N ALA A 122 7.69 -1.56 -15.86
CA ALA A 122 6.51 -2.00 -16.61
C ALA A 122 6.87 -2.83 -17.85
N ALA A 123 7.95 -2.48 -18.56
CA ALA A 123 8.43 -3.22 -19.73
C ALA A 123 9.33 -4.42 -19.39
N ALA A 124 9.72 -4.59 -18.13
CA ALA A 124 10.62 -5.67 -17.71
C ALA A 124 9.96 -7.06 -17.90
N PRO A 125 10.75 -8.14 -18.01
CA PRO A 125 10.21 -9.50 -18.14
C PRO A 125 9.27 -9.89 -16.99
N ARG A 126 9.52 -9.34 -15.78
CA ARG A 126 8.69 -9.49 -14.58
C ARG A 126 8.51 -8.10 -13.94
N PRO A 127 7.41 -7.39 -14.23
CA PRO A 127 7.13 -6.09 -13.64
C PRO A 127 7.15 -6.13 -12.11
N LEU A 128 7.54 -5.04 -11.44
CA LEU A 128 7.61 -5.02 -9.98
C LEU A 128 6.25 -5.33 -9.34
N ILE A 129 5.16 -4.82 -9.93
CA ILE A 129 3.81 -5.09 -9.46
C ILE A 129 3.43 -6.58 -9.55
N GLN A 130 3.99 -7.31 -10.52
CA GLN A 130 3.79 -8.76 -10.60
C GLN A 130 4.42 -9.44 -9.39
N ARG A 131 5.66 -9.10 -9.03
CA ARG A 131 6.35 -9.66 -7.86
C ARG A 131 5.55 -9.41 -6.58
N VAL A 132 5.17 -8.16 -6.35
CA VAL A 132 4.35 -7.76 -5.18
C VAL A 132 3.03 -8.54 -5.16
N THR A 133 2.37 -8.69 -6.31
CA THR A 133 1.10 -9.43 -6.38
C THR A 133 1.29 -10.90 -6.06
N THR A 134 2.34 -11.54 -6.60
CA THR A 134 2.61 -12.96 -6.36
C THR A 134 3.07 -13.25 -4.93
N ASP A 135 3.70 -12.29 -4.27
CA ASP A 135 4.07 -12.39 -2.85
C ASP A 135 2.85 -12.34 -1.92
N LEU A 136 1.80 -11.63 -2.33
CA LEU A 136 0.57 -11.45 -1.55
C LEU A 136 -0.53 -12.46 -1.90
N VAL A 137 -0.60 -12.87 -3.16
CA VAL A 137 -1.61 -13.78 -3.70
C VAL A 137 -0.90 -14.88 -4.47
N PRO A 138 -0.89 -16.13 -3.97
CA PRO A 138 -0.30 -17.24 -4.70
C PRO A 138 -1.15 -17.53 -5.95
N LEU A 139 -0.62 -17.13 -7.12
CA LEU A 139 -1.22 -17.39 -8.41
C LEU A 139 -0.63 -18.69 -9.00
N PRO A 140 -1.45 -19.58 -9.60
CA PRO A 140 -0.95 -20.77 -10.26
C PRO A 140 0.06 -20.45 -11.36
N GLU A 141 1.13 -21.24 -11.48
CA GLU A 141 2.23 -20.99 -12.43
C GLU A 141 1.74 -20.92 -13.90
N HIS A 142 0.77 -21.76 -14.27
CA HIS A 142 0.19 -21.75 -15.60
C HIS A 142 -0.51 -20.42 -15.96
N LEU A 143 -1.03 -19.69 -14.96
CA LEU A 143 -1.62 -18.37 -15.15
C LEU A 143 -0.55 -17.29 -15.28
N THR A 144 0.51 -17.33 -14.46
CA THR A 144 1.57 -16.31 -14.47
C THR A 144 2.42 -16.31 -15.73
N HIS A 145 2.56 -17.46 -16.39
CA HIS A 145 3.30 -17.59 -17.65
C HIS A 145 2.46 -17.25 -18.90
N HIS A 146 1.14 -17.08 -18.77
CA HIS A 146 0.27 -16.83 -19.91
C HIS A 146 0.48 -15.42 -20.50
N PRO A 147 0.64 -15.24 -21.84
CA PRO A 147 0.91 -13.94 -22.46
C PRO A 147 -0.12 -12.84 -22.12
N ARG A 148 -1.40 -13.24 -21.98
CA ARG A 148 -2.48 -12.32 -21.55
C ARG A 148 -2.30 -11.84 -20.10
N MET A 149 -1.81 -12.69 -19.21
CA MET A 149 -1.54 -12.33 -17.81
C MET A 149 -0.32 -11.41 -17.72
N ARG A 150 0.72 -11.67 -18.53
CA ARG A 150 1.85 -10.75 -18.67
C ARG A 150 1.38 -9.36 -19.10
N ARG A 151 0.56 -9.25 -20.15
CA ARG A 151 -0.02 -7.97 -20.58
C ARG A 151 -0.85 -7.31 -19.48
N PHE A 152 -1.60 -8.08 -18.70
CA PHE A 152 -2.34 -7.55 -17.56
C PHE A 152 -1.40 -6.90 -16.53
N PHE A 153 -0.31 -7.56 -16.14
CA PHE A 153 0.66 -6.99 -15.20
C PHE A 153 1.37 -5.74 -15.73
N VAL A 154 1.65 -5.66 -17.03
CA VAL A 154 2.19 -4.44 -17.64
C VAL A 154 1.20 -3.27 -17.50
N HIS A 155 -0.07 -3.47 -17.89
CA HIS A 155 -1.10 -2.43 -17.76
C HIS A 155 -1.35 -2.05 -16.30
N LEU A 156 -1.30 -3.04 -15.39
CA LEU A 156 -1.44 -2.79 -13.97
C LEU A 156 -0.27 -1.94 -13.43
N SER A 157 0.95 -2.22 -13.87
CA SER A 157 2.15 -1.44 -13.52
C SER A 157 2.06 -0.01 -14.01
N LEU A 158 1.59 0.19 -15.25
CA LEU A 158 1.35 1.52 -15.83
C LEU A 158 0.23 2.26 -15.09
N LEU A 159 -0.90 1.60 -14.81
CA LEU A 159 -2.01 2.20 -14.08
C LEU A 159 -1.58 2.68 -12.70
N TRP A 160 -0.99 1.79 -11.89
CA TRP A 160 -0.57 2.12 -10.53
C TRP A 160 0.60 3.11 -10.50
N GLY A 161 1.54 3.00 -11.43
CA GLY A 161 2.61 3.96 -11.61
C GLY A 161 2.07 5.36 -11.90
N THR A 162 1.18 5.51 -12.88
CA THR A 162 0.59 6.80 -13.24
C THR A 162 -0.29 7.37 -12.14
N VAL A 163 -1.13 6.55 -11.50
CA VAL A 163 -1.98 6.99 -10.39
C VAL A 163 -1.14 7.48 -9.21
N GLN A 164 -0.07 6.76 -8.86
CA GLN A 164 0.83 7.17 -7.79
C GLN A 164 1.64 8.41 -8.15
N PHE A 165 2.04 8.56 -9.41
CA PHE A 165 2.70 9.78 -9.87
C PHE A 165 1.76 10.99 -9.76
N ALA A 166 0.51 10.86 -10.21
CA ALA A 166 -0.50 11.91 -10.08
C ALA A 166 -0.80 12.24 -8.61
N ASN A 167 -0.91 11.23 -7.75
CA ASN A 167 -1.05 11.39 -6.31
C ASN A 167 0.13 12.15 -5.70
N GLY A 168 1.36 11.79 -6.07
CA GLY A 168 2.58 12.48 -5.65
C GLY A 168 2.58 13.95 -6.07
N SER A 169 2.23 14.23 -7.32
CA SER A 169 2.17 15.59 -7.87
C SER A 169 1.08 16.45 -7.23
N LEU A 170 -0.12 15.90 -7.04
CA LEU A 170 -1.19 16.61 -6.33
C LEU A 170 -0.80 16.87 -4.87
N SER A 171 -0.23 15.87 -4.19
CA SER A 171 0.25 16.02 -2.82
C SER A 171 1.32 17.09 -2.72
N LEU A 172 2.29 17.10 -3.62
CA LEU A 172 3.37 18.09 -3.62
C LEU A 172 2.84 19.49 -3.90
N TRP A 173 1.96 19.64 -4.90
CA TRP A 173 1.34 20.92 -5.20
C TRP A 173 0.55 21.46 -4.02
N LEU A 174 -0.33 20.66 -3.40
CA LEU A 174 -1.07 21.05 -2.20
C LEU A 174 -0.12 21.43 -1.06
N LEU A 175 0.96 20.68 -0.86
CA LEU A 175 1.91 20.95 0.23
C LEU A 175 2.64 22.28 0.05
N LEU A 176 2.87 22.70 -1.20
CA LEU A 176 3.60 23.93 -1.52
C LEU A 176 2.71 25.15 -1.71
N SER A 177 1.42 24.96 -1.97
CA SER A 177 0.48 26.05 -2.34
C SER A 177 -0.62 26.30 -1.32
N GLU A 178 -0.94 25.33 -0.46
CA GLU A 178 -2.04 25.42 0.49
C GLU A 178 -1.57 25.39 1.95
N SER A 179 -2.47 25.79 2.86
CA SER A 179 -2.25 25.59 4.30
C SER A 179 -2.19 24.10 4.65
N ILE A 180 -1.53 23.76 5.76
CA ILE A 180 -1.42 22.38 6.24
C ILE A 180 -2.80 21.74 6.46
N GLU A 181 -3.78 22.50 6.92
CA GLU A 181 -5.14 22.01 7.15
C GLU A 181 -5.82 21.59 5.85
N THR A 182 -5.81 22.49 4.85
CA THR A 182 -6.35 22.22 3.52
C THR A 182 -5.60 21.05 2.87
N TYR A 183 -4.27 21.04 2.97
CA TYR A 183 -3.43 19.94 2.51
C TYR A 183 -3.89 18.60 3.11
N LEU A 184 -4.06 18.50 4.43
CA LEU A 184 -4.43 17.24 5.09
C LEU A 184 -5.80 16.74 4.64
N ILE A 185 -6.80 17.62 4.56
CA ILE A 185 -8.17 17.24 4.18
C ILE A 185 -8.22 16.85 2.70
N VAL A 186 -7.78 17.75 1.82
CA VAL A 186 -7.89 17.56 0.36
C VAL A 186 -7.04 16.40 -0.10
N ARG A 187 -5.79 16.27 0.41
CA ARG A 187 -4.93 15.15 0.06
C ARG A 187 -5.54 13.82 0.50
N THR A 188 -6.06 13.73 1.72
CA THR A 188 -6.63 12.47 2.23
C THR A 188 -7.82 12.03 1.38
N ALA A 189 -8.71 12.97 1.03
CA ALA A 189 -9.83 12.71 0.13
C ALA A 189 -9.36 12.28 -1.27
N ALA A 190 -8.40 13.02 -1.86
CA ALA A 190 -7.89 12.73 -3.19
C ALA A 190 -7.18 11.37 -3.26
N VAL A 191 -6.34 11.04 -2.28
CA VAL A 191 -5.70 9.72 -2.16
C VAL A 191 -6.77 8.63 -2.08
N ALA A 192 -7.78 8.80 -1.23
CA ALA A 192 -8.86 7.82 -1.10
C ALA A 192 -9.56 7.55 -2.44
N VAL A 193 -9.95 8.62 -3.15
CA VAL A 193 -10.62 8.52 -4.45
C VAL A 193 -9.71 7.84 -5.48
N LEU A 194 -8.46 8.28 -5.60
CA LEU A 194 -7.49 7.70 -6.55
C LEU A 194 -7.27 6.21 -6.29
N MET A 195 -7.08 5.82 -5.02
CA MET A 195 -6.88 4.43 -4.62
C MET A 195 -8.10 3.56 -4.94
N VAL A 196 -9.31 4.04 -4.65
CA VAL A 196 -10.55 3.32 -4.93
C VAL A 196 -10.74 3.13 -6.43
N LEU A 197 -10.57 4.18 -7.22
CA LEU A 197 -10.72 4.11 -8.67
C LEU A 197 -9.69 3.16 -9.30
N ALA A 198 -8.42 3.24 -8.90
CA ALA A 198 -7.37 2.34 -9.36
C ALA A 198 -7.65 0.88 -8.99
N ALA A 199 -8.10 0.63 -7.76
CA ALA A 199 -8.48 -0.70 -7.30
C ALA A 199 -9.66 -1.27 -8.10
N LEU A 200 -10.72 -0.46 -8.33
CA LEU A 200 -11.87 -0.87 -9.13
C LEU A 200 -11.47 -1.19 -10.58
N ALA A 201 -10.67 -0.33 -11.22
CA ALA A 201 -10.16 -0.56 -12.56
C ALA A 201 -9.33 -1.86 -12.64
N SER A 202 -8.46 -2.09 -11.64
CA SER A 202 -7.66 -3.32 -11.52
C SER A 202 -8.54 -4.57 -11.41
N LEU A 203 -9.58 -4.52 -10.58
CA LEU A 203 -10.53 -5.63 -10.40
C LEU A 203 -11.33 -5.93 -11.68
N LEU A 204 -11.80 -4.89 -12.38
CA LEU A 204 -12.54 -5.04 -13.63
C LEU A 204 -11.66 -5.62 -14.74
N ALA A 205 -10.41 -5.13 -14.86
CA ALA A 205 -9.43 -5.65 -15.81
C ALA A 205 -9.10 -7.13 -15.51
N PHE A 206 -8.88 -7.49 -14.25
CA PHE A 206 -8.61 -8.86 -13.84
C PHE A 206 -9.78 -9.80 -14.18
N ARG A 207 -11.03 -9.39 -13.85
CA ARG A 207 -12.24 -10.15 -14.20
C ARG A 207 -12.41 -10.31 -15.71
N ARG A 208 -12.02 -9.33 -16.51
CA ARG A 208 -12.05 -9.43 -17.98
C ARG A 208 -11.05 -10.46 -18.48
N VAL A 209 -9.83 -10.49 -17.92
CA VAL A 209 -8.80 -11.47 -18.30
C VAL A 209 -9.21 -12.89 -17.93
N LEU A 210 -9.72 -13.12 -16.72
CA LEU A 210 -10.19 -14.45 -16.31
C LEU A 210 -11.32 -14.98 -17.20
N ARG A 211 -12.29 -14.14 -17.57
CA ARG A 211 -13.38 -14.53 -18.48
C ARG A 211 -12.87 -14.91 -19.88
N LEU A 212 -11.78 -14.31 -20.34
CA LEU A 212 -11.17 -14.64 -21.63
C LEU A 212 -10.30 -15.91 -21.58
N LEU A 213 -9.87 -16.34 -20.39
CA LEU A 213 -9.05 -17.56 -20.21
C LEU A 213 -9.89 -18.82 -20.00
N HIS A 214 -11.15 -18.69 -19.55
CA HIS A 214 -12.12 -19.79 -19.47
C HIS A 214 -12.91 -20.01 -20.77
N ARG A 215 -12.66 -19.21 -21.81
CA ARG A 215 -13.17 -19.42 -23.18
C ARG A 215 -12.05 -19.98 -24.03
#